data_AF-A0A0S8F3L5-F1
#
_entry.id   AF-A0A0S8F3L5-F1
#
_cell.length_a   1.000
_cell.length_b   1.000
_cell.length_c   1.000
_cell.angle_alpha   90.00
_cell.angle_beta   90.00
_cell.angle_gamma   90.00
#
_symmetry.space_group_name_H-M   'P 1'
#
loop_
_entity.id
_entity.type
_entity.pdbx_description
1 polymer ?
#
loop_
_entity_poly.entity_id
_entity_poly.type
_entity_poly.pdbx_seq_one_letter_code
_entity_poly.pdbx_strand_id
1 'polypeptide(L)'
;MPVILENATGITRDMSASGMFFWTDGGAFAAGDPIRFAVPIRKPAGKMTLICRGAVVRTEQYEAMLGVAVRITASTMEPVR
;
A
#
# COMPACT_ATOMS: atom_id res chain seq x y z
N MET A 1 6.64 -3.32 6.28
CA MET A 1 7.28 -2.30 5.42
C MET A 1 6.40 -1.06 5.41
N PRO A 2 6.92 0.16 5.27
CA PRO A 2 6.06 1.34 5.14
C PRO A 2 5.31 1.32 3.81
N VAL A 3 4.07 1.80 3.85
CA VAL A 3 3.24 2.09 2.68
C VAL A 3 3.05 3.59 2.64
N ILE A 4 3.41 4.23 1.55
CA ILE A 4 3.23 5.67 1.35
C ILE A 4 1.95 5.85 0.53
N LEU A 5 1.00 6.57 1.11
CA LEU A 5 -0.25 6.97 0.48
C LEU A 5 -0.14 8.46 0.12
N GLU A 6 -1.13 9.00 -0.60
CA GLU A 6 -1.12 10.42 -1.00
C GLU A 6 -1.04 11.36 0.21
N ASN A 7 -1.88 11.13 1.23
CA ASN A 7 -2.02 12.00 2.40
C ASN A 7 -1.84 11.25 3.74
N ALA A 8 -1.27 10.04 3.70
CA ALA A 8 -1.11 9.20 4.89
C ALA A 8 0.05 8.22 4.72
N THR A 9 0.39 7.54 5.82
CA THR A 9 1.30 6.40 5.80
C THR A 9 0.61 5.17 6.37
N GLY A 10 1.04 4.00 5.93
CA GLY A 10 0.58 2.73 6.44
C GLY A 10 1.73 1.77 6.72
N ILE A 11 1.39 0.63 7.30
CA ILE A 11 2.32 -0.44 7.63
C ILE A 11 1.81 -1.71 6.96
N THR A 12 2.59 -2.24 6.00
CA THR A 12 2.32 -3.52 5.35
C THR A 12 2.23 -4.63 6.39
N ARG A 13 1.14 -5.39 6.34
CA ARG A 13 0.92 -6.59 7.13
C ARG A 13 1.10 -7.86 6.30
N ASP A 14 0.64 -7.84 5.05
CA ASP A 14 0.84 -8.92 4.07
C ASP A 14 0.96 -8.36 2.65
N MET A 15 1.73 -9.01 1.78
CA MET A 15 1.95 -8.58 0.40
C MET A 15 2.24 -9.77 -0.51
N SER A 16 1.57 -9.80 -1.66
CA SER A 16 1.83 -10.72 -2.77
C SER A 16 2.02 -9.94 -4.07
N ALA A 17 2.19 -10.65 -5.19
CA ALA A 17 2.23 -10.03 -6.51
C ALA A 17 0.89 -9.38 -6.92
N SER A 18 -0.24 -9.90 -6.41
CA SER A 18 -1.59 -9.50 -6.82
C SER A 18 -2.36 -8.71 -5.76
N GLY A 19 -1.83 -8.59 -4.55
CA GLY A 19 -2.53 -7.89 -3.47
C GLY A 19 -1.63 -7.45 -2.33
N MET A 20 -2.18 -6.56 -1.50
CA MET A 20 -1.53 -6.08 -0.29
C MET A 20 -2.56 -5.81 0.79
N PHE A 21 -2.22 -6.13 2.04
CA PHE A 21 -2.95 -5.72 3.22
C PHE A 21 -2.06 -4.86 4.11
N PHE A 22 -2.56 -3.72 4.55
CA PHE A 22 -1.83 -2.79 5.41
C PHE A 22 -2.75 -2.09 6.41
N TRP A 23 -2.16 -1.62 7.51
CA TRP A 23 -2.81 -0.77 8.50
C TRP A 23 -2.46 0.69 8.27
N THR A 24 -3.40 1.60 8.49
CA THR A 24 -3.17 3.06 8.49
C THR A 24 -4.05 3.73 9.54
N ASP A 25 -3.58 4.85 10.08
CA ASP A 25 -4.29 5.72 11.02
C ASP A 25 -4.89 6.96 10.32
N GLY A 26 -4.78 7.03 8.98
CA GLY A 26 -5.24 8.17 8.19
C GLY A 26 -5.86 7.79 6.85
N GLY A 27 -6.63 8.73 6.29
CA GLY A 27 -7.38 8.54 5.06
C GLY A 27 -8.76 7.92 5.27
N ALA A 28 -9.57 7.93 4.21
CA ALA A 28 -10.87 7.26 4.17
C ALA A 28 -10.88 6.37 2.93
N PHE A 29 -11.15 5.09 3.14
CA PHE A 29 -11.17 4.08 2.08
C PHE A 29 -12.44 3.25 2.18
N ALA A 30 -13.06 2.96 1.05
CA ALA A 30 -14.19 2.07 0.89
C ALA A 30 -13.90 1.00 -0.15
N ALA A 31 -14.61 -0.12 -0.07
CA ALA A 31 -14.51 -1.17 -1.09
C ALA A 31 -14.89 -0.62 -2.48
N GLY A 32 -14.05 -0.92 -3.47
CA GLY A 32 -14.18 -0.39 -4.83
C GLY A 32 -13.34 0.85 -5.12
N ASP A 33 -12.86 1.56 -4.09
CA ASP A 33 -12.08 2.79 -4.29
C ASP A 33 -10.80 2.52 -5.07
N PRO A 34 -10.46 3.35 -6.08
CA PRO A 34 -9.16 3.30 -6.70
C PRO A 34 -8.10 3.76 -5.69
N ILE A 35 -6.96 3.09 -5.68
CA ILE A 35 -5.87 3.44 -4.78
C ILE A 35 -4.53 3.43 -5.51
N ARG A 36 -3.70 4.42 -5.20
CA ARG A 36 -2.28 4.49 -5.58
C ARG A 36 -1.46 4.56 -4.31
N PHE A 37 -0.42 3.74 -4.23
CA PHE A 37 0.47 3.71 -3.09
C PHE A 37 1.88 3.32 -3.52
N ALA A 38 2.85 3.59 -2.65
CA ALA A 38 4.24 3.25 -2.88
C ALA A 38 4.81 2.44 -1.70
N VAL A 39 5.67 1.46 -1.99
CA VAL A 39 6.37 0.65 -0.99
C VAL A 39 7.87 0.81 -1.20
N PRO A 40 8.58 1.48 -0.28
CA PRO A 40 10.04 1.54 -0.30
C PRO A 40 10.65 0.15 -0.05
N ILE A 41 11.53 -0.28 -0.95
CA ILE A 41 12.23 -1.57 -0.88
C ILE A 41 13.75 -1.31 -0.83
N ARG A 42 14.41 -1.89 0.18
CA ARG A 42 15.88 -1.88 0.26
C ARG A 42 16.42 -3.15 -0.36
N LYS A 43 17.33 -3.00 -1.33
CA LYS A 43 18.10 -4.10 -1.92
C LYS A 43 19.59 -3.83 -1.72
N PRO A 44 20.46 -4.86 -1.78
CA PRO A 44 21.91 -4.65 -1.75
C PRO A 44 22.40 -3.66 -2.81
N ALA A 45 21.79 -3.67 -3.99
CA ALA A 45 22.10 -2.78 -5.11
C ALA A 45 21.58 -1.34 -4.96
N GLY A 46 20.85 -1.02 -3.88
CA GLY A 46 20.30 0.32 -3.64
C GLY A 46 18.85 0.35 -3.16
N LYS A 47 18.33 1.56 -2.99
CA LYS A 47 16.94 1.81 -2.60
C LYS A 47 16.07 1.89 -3.85
N MET A 48 14.99 1.12 -3.85
CA MET A 48 13.96 1.14 -4.89
C MET A 48 12.62 1.48 -4.25
N THR A 49 11.68 1.96 -5.05
CA THR A 49 10.28 2.14 -4.66
C THR A 49 9.41 1.34 -5.62
N LEU A 50 8.55 0.50 -5.07
CA LEU A 50 7.49 -0.17 -5.81
C LEU A 50 6.26 0.73 -5.82
N ILE A 51 5.92 1.27 -6.97
CA ILE A 51 4.70 2.06 -7.16
C ILE A 51 3.58 1.14 -7.61
N CYS A 52 2.45 1.18 -6.93
CA CYS A 52 1.30 0.32 -7.19
C CYS A 52 0.04 1.13 -7.49
N ARG A 53 -0.81 0.58 -8.35
CA ARG A 53 -2.19 1.01 -8.58
C ARG A 53 -3.13 -0.18 -8.40
N GLY A 54 -4.29 0.05 -7.84
CA GLY A 54 -5.24 -1.02 -7.55
C GLY A 54 -6.62 -0.51 -7.16
N ALA A 55 -7.41 -1.43 -6.63
CA ALA A 55 -8.70 -1.14 -6.03
C ALA A 55 -8.77 -1.75 -4.63
N VAL A 56 -9.38 -1.03 -3.70
CA VAL A 56 -9.68 -1.54 -2.36
C VAL A 56 -10.72 -2.65 -2.49
N VAL A 57 -10.43 -3.81 -1.91
CA VAL A 57 -11.31 -4.98 -1.91
C VAL A 57 -12.19 -4.99 -0.67
N ARG A 58 -11.63 -4.61 0.48
CA ARG A 58 -12.33 -4.47 1.76
C ARG A 58 -11.54 -3.60 2.72
N THR A 59 -12.22 -3.12 3.75
CA THR A 59 -11.63 -2.45 4.90
C THR A 59 -12.04 -3.11 6.21
N GLU A 60 -11.19 -3.01 7.23
CA GLU A 60 -11.40 -3.61 8.55
C GLU A 60 -11.05 -2.57 9.62
N GLN A 61 -12.00 -2.18 10.47
CA GLN A 61 -11.70 -1.28 11.58
C GLN A 61 -11.14 -2.08 12.76
N TYR A 62 -10.00 -1.65 13.30
CA TYR A 62 -9.41 -2.23 14.52
C TYR A 62 -8.88 -1.11 15.42
N GLU A 63 -9.57 -0.87 16.53
CA GLU A 63 -9.29 0.27 17.43
C GLU A 63 -9.22 1.59 16.63
N ALA A 64 -8.13 2.34 16.78
CA ALA A 64 -7.86 3.59 16.05
C ALA A 64 -7.28 3.38 14.64
N MET A 65 -7.11 2.13 14.19
CA MET A 65 -6.49 1.79 12.91
C MET A 65 -7.53 1.29 11.90
N LEU A 66 -7.27 1.61 10.63
CA LEU A 66 -8.00 1.09 9.48
C LEU A 66 -7.11 0.10 8.72
N GLY A 67 -7.60 -1.13 8.56
CA GLY A 67 -7.01 -2.17 7.73
C GLY A 67 -7.55 -2.03 6.31
N VAL A 68 -6.67 -2.08 5.31
CA VAL A 68 -7.05 -1.91 3.91
C VAL A 68 -6.48 -3.07 3.11
N ALA A 69 -7.37 -3.86 2.50
CA ALA A 69 -6.99 -4.90 1.55
C ALA A 69 -7.13 -4.38 0.13
N VAL A 70 -6.08 -4.50 -0.66
CA VAL A 70 -6.01 -3.98 -2.03
C VAL A 70 -5.73 -5.11 -3.01
N ARG A 71 -6.44 -5.10 -4.14
CA ARG A 71 -6.07 -5.87 -5.33
C ARG A 71 -5.19 -4.99 -6.21
N ILE A 72 -3.95 -5.43 -6.45
CA ILE A 72 -3.00 -4.74 -7.31
C ILE A 72 -3.37 -5.03 -8.76
N THR A 73 -3.43 -3.98 -9.57
CA THR A 73 -3.75 -4.05 -11.01
C THR A 73 -2.57 -3.67 -11.89
N ALA A 74 -1.68 -2.83 -11.37
CA ALA A 74 -0.42 -2.49 -12.01
C ALA A 74 0.62 -2.17 -10.95
N SER A 75 1.88 -2.51 -11.23
CA SER A 75 3.01 -2.11 -10.40
C SER A 75 4.25 -1.82 -11.24
N THR A 76 5.11 -0.94 -10.75
CA THR A 76 6.37 -0.57 -11.41
C THR A 76 7.43 -0.32 -10.35
N MET A 77 8.64 -0.81 -10.60
CA MET A 77 9.78 -0.63 -9.71
C MET A 77 10.63 0.54 -10.22
N GLU A 78 10.90 1.52 -9.36
CA GLU A 78 11.68 2.70 -9.70
C GLU A 78 12.86 2.88 -8.72
N PRO A 79 14.05 3.33 -9.16
CA PRO A 79 15.11 3.76 -8.24
C PRO A 79 14.68 4.98 -7.43
N VAL A 80 15.07 5.05 -6.15
CA VAL A 80 14.93 6.28 -5.38
C VAL A 80 15.97 7.29 -5.89
N ARG A 81 15.51 8.40 -6.46
CA ARG A 81 16.38 9.52 -6.88
C ARG A 81 16.84 10.34 -5.68
#